data_AF-A0A3B8KS24-F1
#
_entry.id   AF-A0A3B8KS24-F1
#
_cell.length_a   1.000
_cell.length_b   1.000
_cell.length_c   1.000
_cell.angle_alpha   90.00
_cell.angle_beta   90.00
_cell.angle_gamma   90.00
#
_symmetry.space_group_name_H-M   'P 1'
#
loop_
_entity.id
_entity.type
_entity.pdbx_description
1 polymer ?
#
loop_
_entity_poly.entity_id
_entity_poly.type
_entity_poly.pdbx_seq_one_letter_code
_entity_poly.pdbx_strand_id
1 'polypeptide(L)' 'MGRGYLFYDSKYAVSAGELQELYRFTKWGRSRSLEEIERMLDGTSMCFSIRKDDKMVAFCRLLTDFVFRGSIWDIMV' A
#
# COMPACT_ATOMS: atom_id res chain seq x y z
N MET A 1 -27.15 -3.99 -1.23
CA MET A 1 -26.22 -3.63 -2.33
C MET A 1 -24.83 -4.07 -1.91
N GLY A 2 -24.31 -5.16 -2.48
CA GLY A 2 -22.98 -5.67 -2.11
C GLY A 2 -21.94 -4.60 -2.45
N ARG A 3 -21.24 -4.06 -1.47
CA ARG A 3 -20.18 -3.09 -1.71
C ARG A 3 -19.05 -3.85 -2.39
N GLY A 4 -18.88 -3.61 -3.70
CA GLY A 4 -17.84 -4.23 -4.51
C GLY A 4 -16.44 -3.80 -4.07
N TYR A 5 -15.44 -4.29 -4.79
CA TYR A 5 -14.06 -3.84 -4.59
C TYR A 5 -13.88 -2.41 -5.10
N LEU A 6 -13.20 -1.58 -4.31
CA LEU A 6 -12.75 -0.24 -4.71
C LEU A 6 -11.24 -0.29 -4.97
N PHE A 7 -10.80 0.33 -6.06
CA PHE A 7 -9.41 0.33 -6.50
C PHE A 7 -8.89 1.77 -6.49
N TYR A 8 -7.71 1.98 -5.92
CA TYR A 8 -7.04 3.27 -5.84
C TYR A 8 -5.60 3.12 -6.35
N ASP A 9 -5.10 4.12 -7.06
CA ASP A 9 -3.75 4.22 -7.63
C ASP A 9 -2.93 5.39 -7.04
N SER A 10 -3.41 5.96 -5.93
CA SER A 10 -2.81 7.10 -5.25
C SER A 10 -2.24 6.72 -3.89
N LYS A 11 -0.99 7.13 -3.62
CA LYS A 11 -0.39 7.01 -2.28
C LYS A 11 -1.10 7.84 -1.21
N TYR A 12 -1.82 8.89 -1.61
CA TYR A 12 -2.61 9.73 -0.70
C TYR A 12 -3.93 9.05 -0.26
N ALA A 13 -4.31 7.93 -0.88
CA ALA A 13 -5.45 7.11 -0.47
C ALA A 13 -5.08 6.03 0.57
N VAL A 14 -3.84 6.05 1.07
CA VAL A 14 -3.28 5.04 1.98
C VAL A 14 -2.80 5.75 3.25
N SER A 15 -3.27 5.29 4.41
CA SER A 15 -2.75 5.69 5.71
C SER A 15 -1.76 4.65 6.24
N ALA A 16 -0.76 5.09 7.00
CA ALA A 16 0.22 4.19 7.61
C ALA A 16 -0.44 3.18 8.58
N GLY A 17 -1.46 3.61 9.31
CA GLY A 17 -2.21 2.74 10.23
C GLY A 17 -2.92 1.58 9.51
N GLU A 18 -3.64 1.86 8.43
CA GLU A 18 -4.31 0.81 7.65
C GLU A 18 -3.31 -0.14 7.00
N LEU A 19 -2.19 0.39 6.50
CA LEU A 19 -1.15 -0.41 5.87
C LEU A 19 -0.39 -1.28 6.90
N GLN A 20 -0.20 -0.78 8.13
CA GLN A 20 0.42 -1.55 9.21
C GLN A 20 -0.38 -2.82 9.50
N GLU A 21 -1.71 -2.75 9.49
CA GLU A 21 -2.56 -3.94 9.69
C GLU A 21 -2.34 -5.00 8.59
N LEU A 22 -2.14 -4.61 7.34
CA LEU A 22 -1.76 -5.56 6.28
C LEU A 22 -0.36 -6.14 6.49
N TYR A 23 0.60 -5.31 6.88
CA TYR A 23 1.97 -5.77 7.14
C TYR A 23 2.06 -6.83 8.23
N ARG A 24 1.14 -6.85 9.20
CA ARG A 24 1.07 -7.87 10.26
C ARG A 24 0.88 -9.28 9.71
N PHE A 25 0.32 -9.43 8.51
CA PHE A 25 0.13 -10.72 7.83
C PHE A 25 1.34 -11.15 7.00
N THR A 26 2.36 -10.29 6.88
CA THR A 26 3.60 -10.59 6.13
C THR A 26 4.75 -10.94 7.05
N LYS A 27 5.68 -11.79 6.58
CA LYS A 27 6.89 -12.12 7.34
C LYS A 27 7.90 -10.97 7.39
N TRP A 28 7.91 -10.10 6.38
CA TRP A 28 8.90 -9.03 6.24
C TRP A 28 8.47 -7.67 6.80
N GLY A 29 7.17 -7.45 7.00
CA GLY A 29 6.63 -6.15 7.45
C GLY A 29 6.30 -6.05 8.93
N ARG A 30 6.33 -7.15 9.68
CA ARG A 30 5.74 -7.27 11.02
C ARG A 30 6.36 -6.33 12.08
N SER A 31 7.60 -5.91 11.90
CA SER A 31 8.33 -5.06 12.85
C SER A 31 8.29 -3.56 12.52
N ARG A 32 7.59 -3.14 11.45
CA ARG A 32 7.60 -1.73 11.03
C ARG A 32 6.75 -0.86 11.94
N SER A 33 7.34 0.22 12.44
CA SER A 33 6.60 1.27 13.15
C SER A 33 5.74 2.09 12.18
N LEU A 34 4.76 2.82 12.72
CA LEU A 34 3.96 3.74 11.91
C LEU A 34 4.83 4.80 11.23
N GLU A 35 5.80 5.36 11.95
CA GLU A 35 6.75 6.35 11.44
C GLU A 35 7.60 5.80 10.27
N GLU A 36 8.05 4.54 10.36
CA GLU A 36 8.78 3.88 9.27
C GLU A 36 7.90 3.69 8.03
N ILE A 37 6.62 3.38 8.22
CA ILE A 37 5.65 3.21 7.13
C ILE A 37 5.35 4.57 6.47
N GLU A 38 5.17 5.63 7.25
CA GLU A 38 4.98 7.00 6.73
C GLU A 38 6.17 7.43 5.87
N ARG A 39 7.40 7.27 6.39
CA ARG A 39 8.63 7.57 5.64
C ARG A 39 8.75 6.75 4.35
N MET A 40 8.30 5.50 4.37
CA MET A 40 8.28 4.65 3.18
C MET A 40 7.25 5.13 2.14
N LEU A 41 6.06 5.55 2.57
CA LEU A 41 5.03 6.12 1.68
C LEU A 41 5.49 7.44 1.06
N ASP A 42 6.17 8.29 1.83
CA ASP A 42 6.74 9.55 1.33
C ASP A 42 7.72 9.31 0.18
N GLY A 43 8.62 8.32 0.34
CA GLY A 43 9.59 7.91 -0.68
C GLY A 43 9.04 7.09 -1.85
N THR A 44 7.73 6.81 -1.87
CA THR A 44 7.09 6.02 -2.92
C THR A 44 6.56 6.90 -4.06
N SER A 45 6.69 6.46 -5.32
CA SER A 45 6.16 7.19 -6.48
C SER A 45 4.63 7.08 -6.56
N MET A 46 4.10 5.85 -6.54
CA MET A 46 2.65 5.56 -6.54
C MET A 46 2.34 4.34 -5.66
N CYS A 47 1.10 4.24 -5.17
CA CYS A 47 0.61 3.04 -4.48
C CYS A 47 -0.66 2.56 -5.15
N PHE A 48 -0.85 1.25 -5.21
CA PHE A 48 -2.12 0.66 -5.57
C PHE A 48 -2.72 0.00 -4.34
N SER A 49 -4.00 0.28 -4.06
CA SER A 49 -4.72 -0.36 -2.96
C SER A 49 -6.09 -0.82 -3.39
N ILE A 50 -6.52 -1.95 -2.84
CA ILE A 50 -7.85 -2.51 -3.04
C ILE A 50 -8.56 -2.49 -1.70
N ARG A 51 -9.80 -2.00 -1.69
CA ARG A 51 -10.66 -2.01 -0.52
C ARG A 51 -11.90 -2.86 -0.74
N LYS A 52 -12.35 -3.54 0.30
CA LYS A 52 -13.63 -4.23 0.37
C LYS A 52 -14.31 -3.80 1.67
N ASP A 53 -15.56 -3.35 1.58
CA ASP A 53 -16.31 -2.85 2.74
C ASP A 53 -15.50 -1.80 3.53
N ASP A 54 -14.91 -0.84 2.81
CA ASP A 54 -14.03 0.25 3.30
C ASP A 54 -12.69 -0.19 3.94
N LYS A 55 -12.46 -1.50 4.12
CA LYS A 55 -11.21 -2.05 4.63
C LYS A 55 -10.22 -2.33 3.50
N MET A 56 -8.97 -1.92 3.67
CA MET A 56 -7.89 -2.28 2.75
C MET A 56 -7.59 -3.78 2.84
N VAL A 57 -7.61 -4.45 1.69
CA VAL A 57 -7.40 -5.91 1.57
C VAL A 57 -6.21 -6.26 0.68
N ALA A 58 -5.76 -5.35 -0.17
CA ALA A 58 -4.54 -5.55 -0.95
C ALA A 58 -3.80 -4.23 -1.13
N PHE A 59 -2.48 -4.31 -1.27
CA PHE A 59 -1.60 -3.17 -1.45
C PHE A 59 -0.36 -3.58 -2.26
N CYS A 60 0.13 -2.65 -3.08
CA CYS A 60 1.51 -2.64 -3.54
C CYS A 60 1.98 -1.20 -3.77
N ARG A 61 3.29 -1.02 -3.87
CA ARG A 61 3.89 0.29 -4.20
C ARG A 61 4.74 0.21 -5.45
N LEU A 62 4.78 1.31 -6.20
CA LEU A 62 5.61 1.49 -7.38
C LEU A 62 6.69 2.54 -7.08
N LEU A 63 7.94 2.17 -7.38
CA LEU A 63 9.04 3.11 -7.54
C LEU A 63 9.37 3.21 -9.01
N THR A 64 9.32 4.42 -9.56
CA THR A 64 9.56 4.65 -10.99
C THR A 64 10.16 6.02 -11.24
N ASP A 65 10.97 6.12 -12.29
CA ASP A 65 11.44 7.39 -12.86
C ASP A 65 10.44 7.99 -13.87
N PHE A 66 9.34 7.30 -14.15
CA PHE A 66 8.32 7.64 -15.16
C PHE A 66 8.84 7.77 -16.59
N VAL A 67 10.04 7.26 -16.90
CA VAL A 67 10.61 7.34 -18.25
C VAL A 67 11.10 5.98 -18.75
N PHE A 68 11.94 5.29 -17.98
CA PHE A 68 12.63 4.09 -18.43
C PHE A 68 12.40 2.88 -17.55
N ARG A 69 12.15 3.07 -16.24
CA ARG A 69 12.08 1.95 -15.29
C ARG A 69 11.02 2.15 -14.22
N GLY A 70 10.37 1.04 -13.89
CA GLY A 70 9.49 0.91 -12.73
C GLY A 70 9.76 -0.41 -12.02
N SER A 71 9.53 -0.44 -10.71
CA SER A 71 9.58 -1.67 -9.92
C SER A 71 8.46 -1.66 -8.90
N ILE A 72 7.66 -2.72 -8.92
CA ILE A 72 6.56 -2.92 -7.96
C ILE A 72 7.12 -3.70 -6.76
N TRP A 73 6.83 -3.21 -5.56
CA TRP A 73 7.27 -3.76 -4.29
C TRP A 73 6.09 -3.96 -3.34
N ASP A 74 6.34 -4.74 -2.28
CA ASP A 74 5.42 -4.93 -1.16
C ASP A 74 4.01 -5.37 -1.61
N ILE A 75 3.93 -6.33 -2.55
CA ILE A 75 2.68 -6.92 -3.03
C ILE A 75 2.06 -7.77 -1.92
N MET A 76 0.86 -7.40 -1.48
CA MET A 76 0.09 -8.06 -0.42
C MET A 76 -1.36 -8.23 -0.87
N VAL A 77 -1.95 -9.40 -0.60
CA VAL A 77 -3.32 -9.82 -0.97
C VAL A 77 -3.94 -10.66 0.14
#